data_AF-A0AA90T2V3-F1
#
_entry.id   AF-A0AA90T2V3-F1
#
_cell.length_a   1.000
_cell.length_b   1.000
_cell.length_c   1.000
_cell.angle_alpha   90.00
_cell.angle_beta   90.00
_cell.angle_gamma   90.00
#
_symmetry.space_group_name_H-M   'P 1'
#
loop_
_entity.id
_entity.type
_entity.pdbx_description
1 polymer ?
#
loop_
_entity_poly.entity_id
_entity_poly.type
_entity_poly.pdbx_seq_one_letter_code
_entity_poly.pdbx_strand_id
1 'polypeptide(L)' 'MEVRNPNETKRELEILFTESVGRLLKPLEEEIIADIAAYPDEKRIAFLEYMKEMSNKQRQLK' A
#
# COMPACT_ATOMS: atom_id res chain seq x y z
N MET A 1 -13.79 -10.87 7.80
CA MET A 1 -12.80 -9.92 7.28
C MET A 1 -13.30 -8.53 7.61
N GLU A 2 -12.52 -7.69 8.27
CA GLU A 2 -12.87 -6.27 8.40
C GLU A 2 -12.91 -5.66 7.00
N VAL A 3 -14.04 -5.04 6.64
CA VAL A 3 -14.19 -4.32 5.37
C VAL A 3 -13.37 -3.03 5.49
N ARG A 4 -12.17 -3.03 4.94
CA ARG A 4 -11.32 -1.83 4.91
C ARG A 4 -11.81 -0.85 3.87
N ASN A 5 -12.03 0.41 4.26
CA ASN A 5 -12.43 1.44 3.32
C ASN A 5 -11.30 1.73 2.30
N PRO A 6 -11.62 2.03 1.02
CA PRO A 6 -10.65 2.52 0.03
C PRO A 6 -9.68 3.59 0.55
N ASN A 7 -10.16 4.56 1.32
CA ASN A 7 -9.35 5.67 1.84
C ASN A 7 -8.33 5.20 2.89
N GLU A 8 -8.71 4.24 3.73
CA GLU A 8 -7.79 3.64 4.71
C GLU A 8 -6.71 2.83 4.01
N THR A 9 -7.10 2.06 3.00
CA THR A 9 -6.14 1.28 2.19
C THR A 9 -5.17 2.22 1.47
N LYS A 10 -5.67 3.30 0.86
CA LYS A 10 -4.85 4.31 0.20
C LYS A 10 -3.79 4.87 1.16
N ARG A 11 -4.22 5.31 2.34
CA ARG A 11 -3.34 5.88 3.36
C ARG A 11 -2.27 4.88 3.84
N GLU A 12 -2.64 3.63 4.07
CA GLU A 12 -1.68 2.60 4.47
C GLU A 12 -0.64 2.31 3.38
N LEU A 13 -1.06 2.29 2.11
CA LEU A 13 -0.14 2.15 0.98
C LEU A 13 0.80 3.36 0.88
N GLU A 14 0.30 4.58 1.02
CA GLU A 14 1.14 5.79 0.99
C GLU A 14 2.24 5.74 2.06
N ILE A 15 1.89 5.32 3.29
CA ILE A 15 2.86 5.15 4.39
C ILE A 15 3.87 4.06 4.03
N LEU A 16 3.42 2.87 3.65
CA LEU A 16 4.28 1.73 3.32
C LEU A 16 5.30 2.09 2.23
N PHE A 17 4.83 2.73 1.16
CA PHE A 17 5.70 3.10 0.04
C PHE A 17 6.68 4.21 0.46
N THR A 18 6.21 5.27 1.13
CA THR A 18 7.06 6.38 1.61
C THR A 18 8.17 5.87 2.54
N GLU A 19 7.83 5.00 3.49
CA GLU A 19 8.81 4.37 4.39
C GLU A 19 9.81 3.48 3.63
N SER A 20 9.34 2.74 2.62
CA SER A 20 10.17 1.82 1.85
C SER A 20 11.15 2.54 0.92
N VAL A 21 10.72 3.63 0.29
CA VAL A 21 11.58 4.43 -0.62
C VAL A 21 12.41 5.50 0.09
N GLY A 22 12.08 5.82 1.35
CA GLY A 22 12.81 6.81 2.17
C GLY A 22 12.66 8.26 1.67
N ARG A 23 11.59 8.56 0.93
CA ARG A 23 11.26 9.89 0.39
C ARG A 23 9.76 10.02 0.17
N LEU A 24 9.30 11.25 -0.03
CA LEU A 24 7.92 11.50 -0.48
C LEU A 24 7.68 10.86 -1.85
N LEU A 25 6.44 10.44 -2.07
CA LEU A 25 5.97 9.91 -3.34
C LEU A 25 5.92 11.02 -4.40
N LYS A 26 6.23 10.66 -5.63
CA LYS A 26 6.04 11.51 -6.80
C LYS A 26 4.57 11.48 -7.21
N PRO A 27 4.08 12.48 -7.95
CA PRO A 27 2.68 12.52 -8.39
C PRO A 27 2.21 11.24 -9.09
N LEU A 28 3.06 10.66 -9.96
CA LEU A 28 2.74 9.40 -10.64
C LEU A 28 2.64 8.21 -9.67
N GLU A 29 3.45 8.19 -8.62
CA GLU A 29 3.41 7.13 -7.59
C GLU A 29 2.14 7.26 -6.73
N GLU A 30 1.72 8.49 -6.43
CA GLU A 30 0.45 8.76 -5.75
C GLU A 30 -0.77 8.38 -6.61
N GLU A 31 -0.71 8.64 -7.92
CA GLU A 31 -1.74 8.24 -8.89
C GLU A 31 -1.88 6.71 -8.95
N ILE A 32 -0.77 5.99 -9.02
CA ILE A 32 -0.78 4.52 -8.97
C ILE A 32 -1.45 4.00 -7.69
N ILE A 33 -1.15 4.58 -6.53
CA ILE A 33 -1.78 4.18 -5.27
C ILE A 33 -3.27 4.51 -5.26
N ALA A 34 -3.69 5.64 -5.84
CA ALA A 34 -5.08 6.01 -5.98
C ALA A 34 -5.84 5.00 -6.87
N ASP A 35 -5.24 4.54 -7.98
CA ASP A 35 -5.81 3.53 -8.85
C ASP A 35 -6.01 2.20 -8.13
N ILE A 36 -5.02 1.77 -7.33
CA ILE A 36 -5.12 0.55 -6.51
C ILE A 36 -6.21 0.67 -5.45
N ALA A 37 -6.35 1.85 -4.83
CA ALA A 37 -7.41 2.09 -3.85
C ALA A 37 -8.81 2.02 -4.47
N ALA A 38 -8.94 2.30 -5.77
CA ALA A 38 -10.20 2.16 -6.52
C ALA A 38 -10.50 0.71 -6.96
N TYR A 39 -9.60 -0.25 -6.73
CA TYR A 39 -9.86 -1.65 -7.06
C TYR A 39 -11.01 -2.23 -6.22
N PRO A 40 -11.68 -3.29 -6.75
CA PRO A 40 -12.61 -4.09 -5.97
C PRO A 40 -11.97 -4.57 -4.66
N ASP A 41 -12.78 -4.64 -3.61
CA ASP A 41 -12.33 -4.90 -2.23
C ASP A 41 -11.36 -6.07 -2.12
N GLU A 42 -11.66 -7.21 -2.75
CA GLU A 42 -10.79 -8.40 -2.71
C GLU A 42 -9.38 -8.11 -3.25
N LYS A 43 -9.29 -7.45 -4.41
CA LYS A 43 -8.00 -7.12 -5.04
C LYS A 43 -7.23 -6.08 -4.24
N ARG A 44 -7.94 -5.06 -3.75
CA ARG A 44 -7.38 -3.98 -2.95
C ARG A 44 -6.78 -4.52 -1.64
N ILE A 45 -7.54 -5.35 -0.92
CA ILE A 45 -7.12 -5.96 0.34
C ILE A 45 -5.95 -6.92 0.10
N ALA A 46 -6.05 -7.79 -0.91
CA ALA A 46 -4.98 -8.74 -1.23
C ALA A 46 -3.66 -8.03 -1.57
N PHE A 47 -3.73 -6.93 -2.34
CA PHE A 47 -2.55 -6.14 -2.66
C PHE A 47 -1.90 -5.52 -1.42
N LEU A 48 -2.69 -4.90 -0.54
CA LEU A 48 -2.18 -4.29 0.69
C LEU A 48 -1.50 -5.33 1.59
N GLU A 49 -2.11 -6.49 1.79
CA GLU A 49 -1.54 -7.56 2.61
C GLU A 49 -0.25 -8.12 2.00
N TYR A 50 -0.21 -8.27 0.66
CA TYR A 50 1.00 -8.68 -0.05
C TYR A 50 2.16 -7.68 0.15
N MET A 51 1.88 -6.37 0.04
CA MET A 51 2.89 -5.33 0.25
C MET A 51 3.41 -5.30 1.69
N LYS A 52 2.55 -5.53 2.68
CA LYS A 52 2.95 -5.65 4.09
C LYS A 52 3.86 -6.86 4.31
N GLU A 53 3.53 -8.01 3.73
CA GLU A 53 4.37 -9.21 3.83
C GLU A 53 5.76 -8.95 3.25
N MET A 54 5.84 -8.31 2.08
CA MET A 54 7.11 -7.94 1.43
C MET A 54 7.92 -6.95 2.27
N SER A 55 7.29 -5.92 2.83
CA SER A 55 7.95 -4.95 3.71
C SER A 55 8.52 -5.61 4.96
N ASN A 56 7.75 -6.51 5.59
CA ASN A 56 8.20 -7.27 6.76
C ASN A 56 9.40 -8.19 6.44
N LYS A 57 9.36 -8.89 5.31
CA LYS A 57 10.49 -9.71 4.83
C LYS A 57 11.74 -8.86 4.63
N GLN A 58 11.61 -7.68 4.02
CA GLN A 58 12.74 -6.77 3.84
C GLN A 58 13.32 -6.27 5.17
N ARG A 59 12.49 -6.01 6.18
CA ARG A 59 12.95 -5.64 7.53
C ARG A 59 13.71 -6.76 8.22
N GLN A 60 13.29 -8.02 8.05
CA GLN A 60 13.96 -9.19 8.65
C GLN A 60 15.31 -9.53 8.00
N LEU A 61 15.56 -9.08 6.77
CA LEU A 61 16.81 -9.29 6.04
C LEU A 61 17.89 -8.25 6.34
N LYS A 62 17.56 -7.18 7.08
CA LYS A 62 18.50 -6.15 7.55
C LYS A 62 18.92 -6.44 8.99
#